data_AF-A0A2V8IMU6-F1
#
_entry.id   AF-A0A2V8IMU6-F1
#
_cell.length_a   1.000
_cell.length_b   1.000
_cell.length_c   1.000
_cell.angle_alpha   90.00
_cell.angle_beta   90.00
_cell.angle_gamma   90.00
#
_symmetry.space_group_name_H-M   'P 1'
#
loop_
_entity.id
_entity.type
_entity.pdbx_description
1 polymer ?
#
loop_
_entity_poly.entity_id
_entity_poly.type
_entity_poly.pdbx_seq_one_letter_code
_entity_poly.pdbx_strand_id
1 'polypeptide(L)'
;MLSDIITDIVNCQPDMEMVGMATGRVSLTEAVAEADADVVVVGLPDADLPSEYAVLLGARPQTRLLGVSGDGRHAFLYELRPYRRTLGEVSPEALIEAIRTAVRPAVS
;
A
#
# COMPACT_ATOMS: atom_id res chain seq x y z
N MET A 1 1.99 0.36 -23.08
CA MET A 1 0.59 0.64 -23.47
C MET A 1 -0.25 1.04 -22.27
N LEU A 2 -0.57 0.16 -21.31
CA LEU A 2 -1.32 0.56 -20.11
C LEU A 2 -0.54 1.57 -19.25
N SER A 3 0.77 1.34 -19.10
CA SER A 3 1.71 2.30 -18.47
C SER A 3 1.57 3.70 -19.06
N ASP A 4 1.54 3.80 -20.39
CA ASP A 4 1.58 5.07 -21.11
C ASP A 4 0.27 5.83 -20.94
N ILE A 5 -0.86 5.11 -20.97
CA ILE A 5 -2.20 5.67 -20.68
C ILE A 5 -2.24 6.22 -19.25
N ILE A 6 -1.72 5.48 -18.28
CA ILE A 6 -1.68 5.91 -16.88
C ILE A 6 -0.78 7.15 -16.74
N THR A 7 0.38 7.15 -17.40
CA THR A 7 1.28 8.31 -17.44
C THR A 7 0.58 9.55 -17.99
N ASP A 8 -0.12 9.43 -19.11
CA ASP A 8 -0.83 10.55 -19.73
C ASP A 8 -1.96 11.07 -18.82
N ILE A 9 -2.71 10.18 -18.17
CA ILE A 9 -3.78 10.56 -17.23
C ILE A 9 -3.20 11.35 -16.05
N VAL A 10 -2.12 10.85 -15.44
CA VAL A 10 -1.45 11.50 -14.30
C VAL A 10 -0.91 12.87 -14.69
N ASN A 11 -0.25 12.98 -15.85
CA ASN A 11 0.30 14.25 -16.33
C ASN A 11 -0.78 15.30 -16.66
N CYS A 12 -2.02 14.87 -16.90
CA CYS A 12 -3.15 15.78 -17.09
C CYS A 12 -3.75 16.30 -15.77
N GLN A 13 -3.36 15.75 -14.62
CA GLN A 13 -3.89 16.17 -13.32
C GLN A 13 -2.95 17.20 -12.66
N PRO A 14 -3.48 18.35 -12.19
CA PRO A 14 -2.66 19.39 -11.58
C PRO A 14 -2.18 19.06 -10.16
N ASP A 15 -2.79 18.07 -9.52
CA ASP A 15 -2.51 17.61 -8.16
C ASP A 15 -1.67 16.33 -8.11
N MET A 16 -1.17 15.86 -9.26
CA MET A 16 -0.39 14.63 -9.36
C MET A 16 0.91 14.85 -10.12
N GLU A 17 1.94 14.09 -9.75
CA GLU A 17 3.23 14.09 -10.42
C GLU A 17 3.74 12.65 -10.54
N MET A 18 4.29 12.32 -11.72
CA MET A 18 5.00 11.06 -11.90
C MET A 18 6.43 11.19 -11.35
N VAL A 19 6.63 10.76 -10.11
CA VAL A 19 7.94 10.84 -9.42
C VAL A 19 8.91 9.71 -9.80
N GLY A 20 8.44 8.65 -10.47
CA GLY A 20 9.30 7.55 -10.90
C GLY A 20 8.58 6.48 -11.70
N MET A 21 9.36 5.64 -12.38
CA MET A 21 8.89 4.46 -13.10
C MET A 21 9.86 3.30 -12.87
N ALA A 22 9.37 2.21 -12.29
CA ALA A 22 10.17 1.01 -12.07
C ALA A 22 9.92 0.01 -13.21
N THR A 23 10.97 -0.31 -13.96
CA THR A 23 10.96 -1.39 -14.96
C THR A 23 12.04 -2.41 -14.63
N GLY A 24 11.70 -3.69 -14.54
CA GLY A 24 12.67 -4.77 -14.34
C GLY A 24 12.92 -5.14 -12.87
N ARG A 25 14.15 -5.60 -12.57
CA ARG A 25 14.51 -6.25 -11.28
C ARG A 25 15.04 -5.29 -10.20
N VAL A 26 14.58 -4.04 -10.18
CA VAL A 26 14.91 -3.11 -9.09
C VAL A 26 14.02 -3.45 -7.89
N SER A 27 14.57 -3.35 -6.68
CA SER A 27 13.77 -3.46 -5.45
C SER A 27 12.71 -2.35 -5.45
N LEU A 28 11.43 -2.74 -5.55
CA LEU A 28 10.33 -1.77 -5.57
C LEU A 28 10.35 -0.86 -4.34
N THR A 29 10.69 -1.41 -3.17
CA THR A 29 10.79 -0.66 -1.92
C THR A 29 11.85 0.44 -1.99
N GLU A 30 13.00 0.16 -2.60
CA GLU A 30 14.06 1.16 -2.76
C GLU A 30 13.64 2.25 -3.74
N ALA A 31 13.06 1.86 -4.89
CA ALA A 31 12.58 2.82 -5.89
C ALA A 31 11.50 3.75 -5.32
N VAL A 32 10.56 3.21 -4.55
CA VAL A 32 9.51 4.00 -3.87
C VAL A 32 10.11 4.93 -2.81
N ALA A 33 11.14 4.47 -2.10
CA ALA A 33 11.79 5.29 -1.09
C ALA A 33 12.62 6.43 -1.68
N GLU A 34 13.32 6.18 -2.79
CA GLU A 34 14.12 7.19 -3.49
C GLU A 34 13.23 8.25 -4.16
N ALA A 35 12.12 7.83 -4.75
CA ALA A 35 11.16 8.73 -5.41
C ALA A 35 10.17 9.40 -4.43
N ASP A 36 10.18 9.01 -3.16
CA ASP A 36 9.20 9.39 -2.13
C ASP A 36 7.74 9.28 -2.58
N ALA A 37 7.40 8.16 -3.24
CA ALA A 37 6.09 8.00 -3.86
C ALA A 37 4.97 7.73 -2.83
N ASP A 38 3.88 8.50 -2.93
CA ASP A 38 2.66 8.32 -2.15
C ASP A 38 1.80 7.14 -2.64
N VAL A 39 1.75 6.95 -3.95
CA VAL A 39 0.93 5.93 -4.63
C VAL A 39 1.79 5.18 -5.64
N VAL A 40 1.72 3.85 -5.59
CA VAL A 40 2.37 2.96 -6.54
C VAL A 40 1.32 2.28 -7.39
N VAL A 41 1.43 2.41 -8.71
CA VAL A 41 0.52 1.75 -9.65
C VAL A 41 1.21 0.54 -10.25
N VAL A 42 0.60 -0.63 -10.11
CA VAL A 42 1.14 -1.90 -10.62
C VAL A 42 0.14 -2.60 -11.52
N GLY A 43 0.63 -3.23 -12.59
CA GLY A 43 -0.18 -4.16 -13.37
C GLY A 43 -0.22 -5.51 -12.68
N LEU A 44 -1.42 -6.05 -12.47
CA LEU A 44 -1.61 -7.36 -11.87
C LEU A 44 -2.14 -8.37 -12.90
N PRO A 45 -1.56 -9.58 -12.97
CA PRO A 45 -2.12 -10.65 -13.79
C PRO A 45 -3.47 -11.14 -13.26
N ASP A 46 -3.65 -11.16 -11.93
CA ASP A 46 -4.86 -11.56 -11.21
C ASP A 46 -5.14 -10.60 -10.02
N ALA A 47 -6.21 -10.79 -9.24
CA ALA A 47 -6.54 -9.93 -8.09
C ALA A 47 -5.65 -10.14 -6.85
N ASP A 48 -4.79 -11.16 -6.86
CA ASP A 48 -3.91 -11.46 -5.74
C ASP A 48 -2.69 -10.53 -5.74
N LEU A 49 -2.32 -10.06 -4.55
CA LEU A 49 -1.19 -9.16 -4.35
C LEU A 49 0.11 -9.99 -4.18
N PRO A 50 1.11 -9.86 -5.08
CA PRO A 50 2.43 -10.44 -4.88
C PRO A 50 3.05 -10.10 -3.52
N SER A 51 3.81 -11.04 -2.95
CA SER A 51 4.41 -10.90 -1.62
C SER A 51 5.36 -9.70 -1.50
N GLU A 52 6.03 -9.31 -2.59
CA GLU A 52 6.88 -8.12 -2.67
C GLU A 52 6.12 -6.82 -2.36
N TYR A 53 4.85 -6.73 -2.75
CA TYR A 53 4.00 -5.56 -2.49
C TYR A 53 3.50 -5.53 -1.04
N ALA A 54 3.27 -6.69 -0.43
CA ALA A 54 2.98 -6.77 1.00
C ALA A 54 4.18 -6.31 1.84
N VAL A 55 5.41 -6.65 1.41
CA VAL A 55 6.66 -6.16 2.04
C VAL A 55 6.78 -4.64 1.91
N LEU A 56 6.47 -4.07 0.74
CA LEU A 56 6.45 -2.62 0.53
C LEU A 56 5.47 -1.95 1.51
N LEU A 57 4.23 -2.42 1.58
CA LEU A 57 3.22 -1.85 2.46
C LEU A 57 3.63 -1.94 3.94
N GLY A 58 4.25 -3.06 4.35
CA GLY A 58 4.78 -3.22 5.70
C GLY A 58 5.93 -2.25 6.02
N ALA A 59 6.81 -1.98 5.05
CA ALA A 59 7.94 -1.06 5.21
C ALA A 59 7.51 0.41 5.14
N ARG A 60 6.49 0.73 4.33
CA ARG A 60 5.94 2.09 4.13
C ARG A 60 4.42 2.07 4.26
N PRO A 61 3.86 2.05 5.48
CA PRO A 61 2.41 1.95 5.69
C PRO A 61 1.59 3.11 5.12
N GLN A 62 2.22 4.25 4.87
CA GLN A 62 1.56 5.42 4.27
C GLN A 62 1.46 5.32 2.74
N THR A 63 2.30 4.51 2.10
CA THR A 63 2.23 4.27 0.66
C THR A 63 0.98 3.45 0.34
N ARG A 64 0.27 3.84 -0.72
CA ARG A 64 -0.87 3.10 -1.24
C ARG A 64 -0.48 2.37 -2.51
N LEU A 65 -1.03 1.19 -2.74
CA LEU A 65 -0.81 0.45 -3.97
C LEU A 65 -2.11 0.30 -4.74
N LEU A 66 -2.10 0.77 -5.98
CA LEU A 66 -3.20 0.63 -6.93
C LEU A 66 -2.85 -0.46 -7.93
N GLY A 67 -3.44 -1.63 -7.74
CA GLY A 67 -3.33 -2.74 -8.68
C GLY A 67 -4.34 -2.58 -9.81
N VAL A 68 -3.90 -2.66 -11.06
CA VAL A 68 -4.77 -2.60 -12.24
C VAL A 68 -4.69 -3.95 -12.95
N SER A 69 -5.83 -4.59 -13.18
CA SER A 69 -5.89 -5.87 -13.88
C SER A 69 -5.34 -5.75 -15.31
N GLY A 70 -4.81 -6.85 -15.87
CA GLY A 70 -4.26 -6.86 -17.23
C GLY A 70 -5.26 -6.45 -18.34
N ASP A 71 -6.56 -6.60 -18.10
CA ASP A 71 -7.62 -6.13 -19.01
C ASP A 71 -7.97 -4.63 -18.83
N GLY A 72 -7.38 -3.96 -17.84
CA GLY A 72 -7.60 -2.56 -17.50
C GLY A 72 -8.99 -2.24 -16.96
N ARG A 73 -9.83 -3.25 -16.67
CA ARG A 73 -11.24 -3.06 -16.28
C ARG A 73 -11.45 -3.02 -14.78
N HIS A 74 -10.53 -3.61 -14.02
CA HIS A 74 -10.61 -3.69 -12.57
C HIS A 74 -9.40 -3.01 -11.95
N ALA A 75 -9.64 -2.28 -10.87
CA ALA A 75 -8.62 -1.67 -10.06
C ALA A 75 -8.87 -2.02 -8.59
N PHE A 76 -7.79 -2.28 -7.87
CA PHE A 76 -7.79 -2.69 -6.47
C PHE A 76 -6.85 -1.77 -5.70
N LEU A 77 -7.34 -1.23 -4.58
CA LEU A 77 -6.54 -0.42 -3.67
C LEU A 77 -6.10 -1.27 -2.48
N TYR A 78 -4.80 -1.30 -2.24
CA TYR A 78 -4.19 -1.95 -1.09
C TYR A 78 -3.49 -0.88 -0.23
N GLU A 79 -3.85 -0.83 1.05
CA GLU A 79 -3.33 0.17 1.99
C GLU A 79 -3.28 -0.41 3.41
N LEU A 80 -2.29 0.02 4.20
CA LEU A 80 -2.26 -0.24 5.64
C LEU A 80 -2.71 1.02 6.37
N ARG A 81 -3.82 0.92 7.11
CA ARG A 81 -4.36 2.03 7.88
C ARG A 81 -3.98 1.89 9.35
N PRO A 82 -2.97 2.61 9.86
CA PRO A 82 -2.73 2.65 11.29
C PRO A 82 -3.96 3.23 11.98
N TYR A 83 -4.41 2.58 13.05
CA TYR A 83 -5.53 3.06 13.84
C TYR A 83 -5.14 3.09 15.32
N ARG A 84 -5.61 4.12 16.03
CA ARG A 84 -5.45 4.23 17.48
C ARG A 84 -6.72 3.76 18.16
N ARG A 85 -6.58 2.88 19.14
CA ARG A 85 -7.67 2.49 20.04
C ARG A 85 -7.38 3.00 21.44
N THR A 86 -8.33 3.71 22.04
CA THR A 86 -8.24 4.09 23.47
C THR A 86 -8.50 2.86 24.32
N LEU A 87 -7.59 2.58 25.25
CA LEU A 87 -7.64 1.42 26.14
C LEU A 87 -7.97 1.87 27.57
N GLY A 88 -9.15 2.45 27.78
CA GLY A 88 -9.72 2.79 29.10
C GLY A 88 -8.73 3.39 30.12
N GLU A 89 -8.97 3.10 31.41
CA GLU A 89 -8.01 3.36 32.49
C GLU A 89 -6.99 2.21 32.59
N VAL A 90 -5.76 2.54 32.95
CA VAL A 90 -4.69 1.55 33.08
C VAL A 90 -4.76 0.88 34.44
N SER A 91 -5.17 -0.39 34.48
CA SER A 91 -4.94 -1.32 35.59
C SER A 91 -4.02 -2.46 35.16
N PRO A 92 -3.38 -3.20 36.10
CA PRO A 92 -2.59 -4.38 35.76
C PRO A 92 -3.35 -5.40 34.92
N GLU A 93 -4.61 -5.67 35.25
CA GLU A 93 -5.49 -6.61 34.55
C GLU A 93 -5.85 -6.08 33.15
N ALA A 94 -6.20 -4.79 33.05
CA ALA A 94 -6.53 -4.16 31.79
C ALA A 94 -5.32 -4.14 30.82
N LEU A 95 -4.11 -3.98 31.34
CA LEU A 95 -2.88 -4.03 30.54
C LEU A 95 -2.62 -5.45 30.00
N ILE A 96 -2.79 -6.48 30.83
CA ILE A 96 -2.63 -7.88 30.40
C ILE A 96 -3.65 -8.22 29.32
N GLU A 97 -4.91 -7.83 29.48
CA GLU A 97 -5.96 -8.05 28.47
C GLU A 97 -5.70 -7.26 27.18
N ALA A 98 -5.17 -6.04 27.28
CA ALA A 98 -4.76 -5.26 26.12
C ALA A 98 -3.66 -5.96 25.31
N ILE A 99 -2.62 -6.49 25.97
CA ILE A 99 -1.54 -7.24 25.31
C ILE A 99 -2.07 -8.50 24.64
N ARG A 100 -2.92 -9.27 25.34
CA ARG A 100 -3.56 -10.48 24.78
C ARG A 100 -4.40 -10.17 23.56
N THR A 101 -5.12 -9.05 23.57
CA THR A 101 -5.95 -8.61 22.45
C THR A 101 -5.10 -8.10 21.29
N ALA A 102 -3.99 -7.42 21.55
CA ALA A 102 -3.13 -6.84 20.51
C ALA A 102 -2.45 -7.89 19.61
N VAL A 103 -2.22 -9.10 20.12
CA VAL A 103 -1.60 -10.21 19.36
C VAL A 103 -2.65 -11.00 18.56
N ARG A 104 -3.94 -10.83 18.84
CA ARG A 104 -4.99 -11.49 18.06
C ARG A 104 -5.25 -10.71 16.77
N PRO A 105 -5.30 -11.38 15.60
CA PRO A 105 -5.70 -10.72 14.37
C PRO A 105 -7.08 -10.10 14.55
N ALA A 106 -7.25 -8.86 14.09
CA ALA A 106 -8.56 -8.25 14.01
C ALA A 106 -9.42 -9.11 13.08
N VAL A 107 -10.45 -9.75 13.62
CA VAL A 107 -11.46 -10.43 12.79
C VAL A 107 -12.12 -9.34 11.96
N SER A 108 -11.88 -9.40 10.65
CA SER A 108 -12.47 -8.50 9.65
C SER A 108 -13.89 -8.95 9.30
#